data_AF-A0A285NVZ4-F1
#
_entry.id   AF-A0A285NVZ4-F1
#
_cell.length_a   1.000
_cell.length_b   1.000
_cell.length_c   1.000
_cell.angle_alpha   90.00
_cell.angle_beta   90.00
_cell.angle_gamma   90.00
#
_symmetry.space_group_name_H-M   'P 1'
#
loop_
_entity.id
_entity.type
_entity.pdbx_description
1 polymer ?
#
loop_
_entity_poly.entity_id
_entity_poly.type
_entity_poly.pdbx_seq_one_letter_code
_entity_poly.pdbx_strand_id
1 'polypeptide(L)'
;MSTKGKDFLSFFTSLAVEKGLKFLGVFDRKALLSLEEYLQTDLGTHDPTKSKRPFIGQFIAEKDSYRIVFLTSKVQRIFIDLGNCPSCKNLKPFAFAFRDRRRKRILAYLIPKEVIDHLKFHNCGVCKDFEFLDHLPEEHYE
;
A
#
# COMPACT_ATOMS: atom_id res chain seq x y z
N MET A 1 -30.99 9.36 -0.28
CA MET A 1 -29.84 9.02 -1.15
C MET A 1 -28.82 10.16 -1.06
N SER A 2 -27.71 9.97 -0.36
CA SER A 2 -26.65 10.99 -0.22
C SER A 2 -25.42 10.52 -0.99
N THR A 3 -25.28 10.98 -2.23
CA THR A 3 -24.13 10.70 -3.12
C THR A 3 -23.02 11.74 -2.97
N LYS A 4 -23.30 12.93 -2.42
CA LYS A 4 -22.34 14.04 -2.33
C LYS A 4 -21.13 13.81 -1.40
N GLY A 5 -21.24 12.90 -0.43
CA GLY A 5 -20.16 12.66 0.55
C GLY A 5 -19.03 11.74 0.07
N LYS A 6 -19.31 10.81 -0.85
CA LYS A 6 -18.31 9.85 -1.34
C LYS A 6 -17.37 10.48 -2.37
N ASP A 7 -17.89 11.34 -3.22
CA ASP A 7 -17.10 11.97 -4.29
C ASP A 7 -16.12 13.01 -3.71
N PHE A 8 -16.53 13.73 -2.66
CA PHE A 8 -15.67 14.68 -1.97
C PHE A 8 -14.54 13.99 -1.22
N LEU A 9 -14.82 12.90 -0.48
CA LEU A 9 -13.79 12.15 0.23
C LEU A 9 -12.80 11.49 -0.75
N SER A 10 -13.30 10.96 -1.87
CA SER A 10 -12.46 10.41 -2.93
C SER A 10 -11.55 11.47 -3.52
N PHE A 11 -12.08 12.65 -3.84
CA PHE A 11 -11.31 13.76 -4.40
C PHE A 11 -10.23 14.27 -3.44
N PHE A 12 -10.57 14.48 -2.16
CA PHE A 12 -9.60 14.88 -1.14
C PHE A 12 -8.52 13.84 -0.92
N THR A 13 -8.88 12.56 -0.99
CA THR A 13 -7.91 11.49 -0.85
C THR A 13 -6.96 11.48 -2.06
N SER A 14 -7.46 11.64 -3.29
CA SER A 14 -6.60 11.76 -4.47
C SER A 14 -5.66 12.97 -4.38
N LEU A 15 -6.17 14.14 -3.99
CA LEU A 15 -5.36 15.35 -3.85
C LEU A 15 -4.32 15.23 -2.73
N ALA A 16 -4.66 14.55 -1.63
CA ALA A 16 -3.73 14.28 -0.54
C ALA A 16 -2.62 13.31 -0.95
N VAL A 17 -2.96 12.29 -1.74
CA VAL A 17 -1.99 11.36 -2.34
C VAL A 17 -1.04 12.12 -3.25
N GLU A 18 -1.55 12.97 -4.14
CA GLU A 18 -0.72 13.82 -5.02
C GLU A 18 0.21 14.76 -4.24
N LYS A 19 -0.20 15.19 -3.03
CA LYS A 19 0.62 16.00 -2.11
C LYS A 19 1.64 15.18 -1.30
N GLY A 20 1.81 13.90 -1.60
CA GLY A 20 2.78 13.02 -0.93
C GLY A 20 2.38 12.62 0.49
N LEU A 21 1.09 12.69 0.83
CA LEU A 21 0.59 12.17 2.10
C LEU A 21 0.53 10.64 2.07
N LYS A 22 0.81 10.04 3.23
CA LYS A 22 0.80 8.59 3.39
C LYS A 22 -0.64 8.09 3.48
N PHE A 23 -0.95 7.01 2.78
CA PHE A 23 -2.31 6.48 2.69
C PHE A 23 -2.33 4.96 2.82
N LEU A 24 -3.46 4.44 3.27
CA LEU A 24 -3.73 3.00 3.30
C LEU A 24 -4.46 2.61 2.01
N GLY A 25 -3.94 1.60 1.34
CA GLY A 25 -4.58 1.02 0.16
C GLY A 25 -4.69 -0.50 0.26
N VAL A 26 -5.48 -1.08 -0.64
CA VAL A 26 -5.62 -2.53 -0.76
C VAL A 26 -5.57 -2.93 -2.23
N PHE A 27 -4.57 -3.72 -2.60
CA PHE A 27 -4.53 -4.37 -3.91
C PHE A 27 -5.38 -5.64 -3.89
N ASP A 28 -6.06 -5.90 -5.00
CA ASP A 28 -6.71 -7.19 -5.26
C ASP A 28 -5.73 -8.21 -5.83
N ARG A 29 -6.18 -9.46 -5.96
CA ARG A 29 -5.34 -10.56 -6.45
C ARG A 29 -4.79 -10.31 -7.85
N LYS A 30 -5.55 -9.68 -8.75
CA LYS A 30 -5.10 -9.44 -10.12
C LYS A 30 -3.95 -8.45 -10.12
N ALA A 31 -4.10 -7.35 -9.38
CA ALA A 31 -3.02 -6.37 -9.23
C ALA A 31 -1.79 -6.98 -8.55
N LEU A 32 -1.99 -7.81 -7.52
CA LEU A 32 -0.89 -8.48 -6.83
C LEU A 32 -0.12 -9.44 -7.74
N LEU A 33 -0.78 -10.19 -8.63
CA LEU A 33 -0.08 -11.06 -9.58
C LEU A 33 0.85 -10.26 -10.49
N SER A 34 0.37 -9.16 -11.06
CA SER A 34 1.20 -8.26 -11.88
C SER A 34 2.35 -7.65 -11.07
N LEU A 35 2.11 -7.28 -9.82
CA LEU A 35 3.15 -6.76 -8.93
C LEU A 35 4.18 -7.83 -8.52
N GLU A 36 3.78 -9.08 -8.31
CA GLU A 36 4.72 -10.17 -8.01
C GLU A 36 5.68 -10.42 -9.18
N GLU A 37 5.16 -10.38 -10.41
CA GLU A 37 5.97 -10.49 -11.64
C GLU A 37 6.95 -9.32 -11.76
N TYR A 38 6.45 -8.09 -11.64
CA TYR A 38 7.25 -6.87 -11.75
C TYR A 38 8.32 -6.77 -10.65
N LEU A 39 7.92 -6.95 -9.39
CA LEU A 39 8.81 -6.82 -8.22
C LEU A 39 9.67 -8.06 -7.98
N GLN A 40 9.36 -9.14 -8.69
CA GLN A 40 9.93 -10.48 -8.55
C GLN A 40 9.97 -10.96 -7.09
N THR A 41 8.85 -10.83 -6.39
CA THR A 41 8.69 -11.13 -4.96
C THR A 41 7.37 -11.87 -4.69
N ASP A 42 7.31 -12.67 -3.61
CA ASP A 42 6.12 -13.45 -3.23
C ASP A 42 5.18 -12.64 -2.33
N LEU A 43 4.24 -11.91 -2.92
CA LEU A 43 3.16 -11.21 -2.23
C LEU A 43 2.01 -12.15 -1.82
N GLY A 44 2.18 -13.47 -1.89
CA GLY A 44 1.26 -14.47 -1.39
C GLY A 44 0.05 -14.75 -2.28
N THR A 45 0.10 -14.44 -3.58
CA THR A 45 -1.02 -14.71 -4.52
C THR A 45 -1.24 -16.21 -4.79
N HIS A 46 -0.25 -17.03 -4.47
CA HIS A 46 -0.30 -18.50 -4.54
C HIS A 46 -1.34 -19.10 -3.59
N ASP A 47 -1.71 -18.38 -2.53
CA ASP A 47 -2.76 -18.78 -1.60
C ASP A 47 -4.11 -18.22 -2.08
N PRO A 48 -5.03 -19.05 -2.59
CA PRO A 48 -6.31 -18.58 -3.11
C PRO A 48 -7.21 -17.95 -2.04
N THR A 49 -6.95 -18.22 -0.75
CA THR A 49 -7.68 -17.57 0.36
C THR A 49 -7.25 -16.13 0.58
N LYS A 50 -6.08 -15.72 0.05
CA LYS A 50 -5.57 -14.35 0.10
C LYS A 50 -5.89 -13.61 -1.20
N SER A 51 -7.11 -13.13 -1.29
CA SER A 51 -7.59 -12.37 -2.46
C SER A 51 -7.17 -10.90 -2.48
N LYS A 52 -6.60 -10.39 -1.38
CA LYS A 52 -6.26 -8.98 -1.20
C LYS A 52 -5.04 -8.82 -0.30
N ARG A 53 -4.32 -7.71 -0.48
CA ARG A 53 -3.22 -7.32 0.40
C ARG A 53 -3.25 -5.83 0.68
N PRO A 54 -3.33 -5.43 1.96
CA PRO A 54 -3.20 -4.03 2.34
C PRO A 54 -1.76 -3.55 2.16
N PHE A 55 -1.59 -2.26 1.93
CA PHE A 55 -0.30 -1.58 1.83
C PHE A 55 -0.39 -0.15 2.35
N ILE A 56 0.72 0.40 2.83
CA ILE A 56 0.87 1.85 3.01
C ILE A 56 1.61 2.40 1.80
N GLY A 57 1.05 3.43 1.18
CA GLY A 57 1.61 4.10 0.02
C GLY A 57 1.92 5.57 0.30
N GLN A 58 2.86 6.12 -0.46
CA GLN A 58 3.16 7.55 -0.53
C GLN A 58 3.59 7.87 -1.96
N PHE A 59 2.98 8.89 -2.58
CA PHE A 59 3.48 9.37 -3.87
C PHE A 59 4.67 10.30 -3.66
N ILE A 60 5.74 10.08 -4.41
CA ILE A 60 6.98 10.86 -4.39
C ILE A 60 7.07 11.61 -5.72
N ALA A 61 6.65 12.87 -5.72
CA ALA A 61 6.49 13.67 -6.93
C ALA A 61 7.80 13.86 -7.69
N GLU A 62 8.93 14.03 -6.98
CA GLU A 62 10.24 14.23 -7.60
C GLU A 62 10.73 12.99 -8.37
N LYS A 63 10.20 11.81 -8.04
CA LYS A 63 10.55 10.53 -8.67
C LYS A 63 9.43 9.96 -9.56
N ASP A 64 8.31 10.68 -9.68
CA ASP A 64 7.06 10.22 -10.31
C ASP A 64 6.70 8.76 -9.97
N SER A 65 6.81 8.42 -8.68
CA SER A 65 6.74 7.04 -8.20
C SER A 65 5.98 6.93 -6.89
N TYR A 66 5.34 5.78 -6.67
CA TYR A 66 4.78 5.41 -5.37
C TYR A 66 5.81 4.65 -4.54
N ARG A 67 6.11 5.14 -3.34
CA ARG A 67 6.76 4.38 -2.28
C ARG A 67 5.72 3.52 -1.56
N ILE A 68 5.85 2.20 -1.65
CA ILE A 68 4.85 1.23 -1.16
C ILE A 68 5.48 0.25 -0.18
N VAL A 69 4.82 0.04 0.96
CA VAL A 69 5.13 -1.04 1.91
C VAL A 69 3.92 -1.92 2.05
N PHE A 70 4.05 -3.18 1.63
CA PHE A 70 2.99 -4.17 1.81
C PHE A 70 2.83 -4.54 3.28
N LEU A 71 1.58 -4.86 3.65
CA LEU A 71 1.22 -5.25 4.99
C LEU A 71 0.85 -6.75 5.04
N THR A 72 0.92 -7.31 6.23
CA THR A 72 0.52 -8.69 6.51
C THR A 72 -0.11 -8.82 7.90
N SER A 73 -0.98 -9.81 8.07
CA SER A 73 -1.55 -10.18 9.37
C SER A 73 -0.66 -11.13 10.17
N LYS A 74 0.40 -11.68 9.55
CA LYS A 74 1.38 -12.52 10.24
C LYS A 74 2.32 -11.64 11.04
N VAL A 75 2.61 -12.02 12.28
CA VAL A 75 3.54 -11.30 13.14
C VAL A 75 4.89 -11.13 12.43
N GLN A 76 5.38 -9.89 12.37
CA GLN A 76 6.70 -9.52 11.85
C GLN A 76 7.34 -8.49 12.78
N ARG A 77 8.57 -8.08 12.45
CA ARG A 77 9.38 -7.18 13.27
C ARG A 77 8.78 -5.77 13.43
N ILE A 78 8.05 -5.27 12.44
CA ILE A 78 7.48 -3.91 12.45
C ILE A 78 5.96 -4.04 12.59
N PHE A 79 5.45 -3.66 13.75
CA PHE A 79 4.02 -3.52 14.03
C PHE A 79 3.51 -2.18 13.49
N ILE A 80 2.30 -2.18 12.95
CA ILE A 80 1.66 -1.01 12.36
C ILE A 80 0.24 -0.92 12.91
N ASP A 81 -0.03 0.18 13.62
CA ASP A 81 -1.36 0.53 14.08
C ASP A 81 -2.15 1.14 12.91
N LEU A 82 -3.29 0.53 12.56
CA LEU A 82 -4.20 1.02 11.54
C LEU A 82 -5.45 1.70 12.15
N GLY A 83 -5.54 1.79 13.48
CA GLY A 83 -6.65 2.44 14.18
C GLY A 83 -6.78 3.93 13.86
N ASN A 84 -5.67 4.58 13.49
CA ASN A 84 -5.64 5.99 13.08
C ASN A 84 -5.92 6.21 11.58
N CYS A 85 -6.15 5.13 10.81
CA CYS A 85 -6.56 5.22 9.42
C CYS A 85 -8.09 5.27 9.28
N PRO A 86 -8.62 5.95 8.25
CA PRO A 86 -10.03 5.82 7.89
C PRO A 86 -10.40 4.35 7.69
N SER A 87 -11.57 3.97 8.19
CA SER A 87 -11.98 2.56 8.25
C SER A 87 -12.12 1.97 6.85
N CYS A 88 -11.13 1.17 6.44
CA CYS A 88 -11.28 0.26 5.31
C CYS A 88 -12.06 -0.96 5.78
N LYS A 89 -13.22 -1.20 5.18
CA LYS A 89 -14.05 -2.37 5.53
C LYS A 89 -13.21 -3.65 5.46
N ASN A 90 -13.29 -4.46 6.51
CA ASN A 90 -12.66 -5.79 6.62
C ASN A 90 -11.13 -5.81 6.80
N LEU A 91 -10.49 -4.70 7.19
CA LEU A 91 -9.12 -4.74 7.71
C LEU A 91 -9.11 -4.82 9.24
N LYS A 92 -8.14 -5.56 9.78
CA LYS A 92 -7.87 -5.56 11.22
C LYS A 92 -7.33 -4.18 11.63
N PRO A 93 -7.54 -3.74 12.88
CA PRO A 93 -7.03 -2.46 13.36
C PRO A 93 -5.50 -2.43 13.50
N PHE A 94 -4.82 -3.55 13.25
CA PHE A 94 -3.37 -3.62 13.23
C PHE A 94 -2.90 -4.54 12.10
N ALA A 95 -1.67 -4.30 11.67
CA ALA A 95 -0.95 -5.13 10.73
C ALA A 95 0.55 -5.14 11.07
N PHE A 96 1.31 -5.87 10.26
CA PHE A 96 2.76 -5.85 10.31
C PHE A 96 3.32 -5.56 8.92
N ALA A 97 4.50 -4.95 8.86
CA ALA A 97 5.18 -4.74 7.59
C ALA A 97 5.61 -6.08 7.00
N PHE A 98 5.29 -6.28 5.72
CA PHE A 98 5.62 -7.49 4.99
C PHE A 98 7.14 -7.59 4.79
N ARG A 99 7.70 -8.76 5.13
CA ARG A 99 9.09 -9.10 4.88
C ARG A 99 9.20 -9.80 3.53
N ASP A 100 9.94 -9.22 2.60
CA ASP A 100 10.33 -9.87 1.35
C ASP A 100 11.15 -11.13 1.70
N ARG A 101 10.66 -12.30 1.28
CA ARG A 101 11.31 -13.59 1.53
C ARG A 101 12.56 -13.80 0.69
N ARG A 102 12.56 -13.30 -0.55
CA ARG A 102 13.67 -13.41 -1.49
C ARG A 102 14.84 -12.54 -1.04
N ARG A 103 14.56 -11.29 -0.68
CA ARG A 103 15.55 -10.30 -0.20
C ARG A 103 15.83 -10.37 1.30
N LYS A 104 15.06 -11.17 2.03
CA LYS A 104 15.17 -11.45 3.47
C LYS A 104 15.03 -10.22 4.38
N ARG A 105 14.36 -9.15 3.94
CA ARG A 105 14.21 -7.88 4.68
C ARG A 105 12.85 -7.21 4.43
N ILE A 106 12.48 -6.24 5.25
CA ILE A 106 11.31 -5.38 5.01
C ILE A 106 11.78 -4.21 4.14
N LEU A 107 11.03 -3.90 3.08
CA LEU A 107 11.40 -2.94 2.05
C LEU A 107 10.24 -1.97 1.81
N ALA A 108 10.59 -0.74 1.45
CA ALA A 108 9.72 0.15 0.70
C ALA A 108 10.05 -0.01 -0.79
N TYR A 109 9.06 -0.39 -1.59
CA TYR A 109 9.20 -0.53 -3.03
C TYR A 109 8.91 0.82 -3.68
N LEU A 110 9.83 1.34 -4.49
CA LEU A 110 9.53 2.46 -5.38
C LEU A 110 9.00 1.89 -6.69
N ILE A 111 7.75 2.20 -7.01
CA ILE A 111 7.06 1.71 -8.19
C ILE A 111 6.64 2.91 -9.04
N PRO A 112 7.01 2.98 -10.33
CA PRO A 112 6.61 4.08 -11.20
C PRO A 112 5.10 4.28 -11.21
N LYS A 113 4.67 5.55 -11.27
CA LYS A 113 3.25 5.92 -11.27
C LYS A 113 2.48 5.20 -12.37
N GLU A 114 3.04 5.14 -13.58
CA GLU A 114 2.44 4.46 -14.74
C GLU A 114 2.13 2.98 -14.46
N VAL A 115 3.02 2.26 -13.77
CA VAL A 115 2.79 0.85 -13.39
C VAL A 115 1.61 0.76 -12.44
N ILE A 116 1.52 1.65 -11.44
CA ILE A 116 0.42 1.66 -10.47
C ILE A 116 -0.90 2.11 -11.11
N ASP A 117 -0.89 3.08 -12.02
CA ASP A 117 -2.10 3.61 -12.66
C ASP A 117 -2.80 2.55 -13.54
N HIS A 118 -2.05 1.58 -14.07
CA HIS A 118 -2.58 0.41 -14.75
C HIS A 118 -3.17 -0.65 -13.80
N LEU A 119 -2.87 -0.55 -12.50
CA LEU A 119 -3.31 -1.48 -11.47
C LEU A 119 -4.45 -0.89 -10.64
N LYS A 120 -5.56 -1.61 -10.54
CA LYS A 120 -6.65 -1.17 -9.67
C LYS A 120 -6.30 -1.48 -8.21
N PHE A 121 -6.36 -0.46 -7.36
CA PHE A 121 -6.35 -0.62 -5.91
C PHE A 121 -7.51 0.14 -5.27
N HIS A 122 -7.94 -0.33 -4.10
CA HIS A 122 -8.90 0.39 -3.29
C HIS A 122 -8.16 1.31 -2.33
N ASN A 123 -8.33 2.63 -2.50
CA ASN A 123 -7.80 3.61 -1.57
C ASN A 123 -8.72 3.72 -0.35
N CYS A 124 -8.20 3.41 0.83
CA CYS A 124 -8.93 3.47 2.09
C CYS A 124 -8.91 4.87 2.70
N GLY A 125 -7.91 5.69 2.37
CA GLY A 125 -7.77 7.06 2.88
C GLY A 125 -6.37 7.38 3.42
N VAL A 126 -6.15 8.66 3.71
CA VAL A 126 -4.92 9.21 4.29
C VAL A 126 -4.79 8.77 5.74
N CYS A 127 -3.58 8.39 6.14
CA CYS A 127 -3.27 8.00 7.52
C CYS A 127 -2.13 8.87 8.07
N LYS A 128 -2.16 9.08 9.38
CA LYS A 128 -1.08 9.76 10.11
C LYS A 128 -0.10 8.74 10.70
N ASP A 129 1.03 9.24 11.18
CA ASP A 129 1.96 8.49 12.04
C ASP A 129 2.65 7.27 11.38
N PHE A 130 2.89 7.35 10.06
CA PHE A 130 3.65 6.35 9.30
C PHE A 130 5.08 6.82 8.94
N GLU A 131 5.73 7.54 9.85
CA GLU A 131 7.12 8.00 9.73
C GLU A 131 8.11 6.83 9.57
N PHE A 132 7.77 5.63 10.05
CA PHE A 132 8.59 4.43 9.87
C PHE A 132 8.92 4.15 8.39
N LEU A 133 8.04 4.57 7.45
CA LEU A 133 8.28 4.43 6.02
C LEU A 133 9.56 5.13 5.56
N ASP A 134 9.89 6.28 6.15
CA ASP A 134 11.03 7.10 5.75
C ASP A 134 12.37 6.50 6.17
N HIS A 135 12.34 5.50 7.06
CA HIS A 135 13.51 4.80 7.57
C HIS A 135 13.70 3.41 6.96
N LEU A 136 12.78 2.96 6.10
CA LEU A 136 12.91 1.67 5.44
C LEU A 136 13.87 1.75 4.25
N PRO A 137 14.69 0.70 4.03
CA PRO A 137 15.49 0.60 2.81
C PRO A 137 14.56 0.58 1.58
N GLU A 138 14.90 1.39 0.58
CA GLU A 138 14.19 1.45 -0.70
C GLU A 138 14.74 0.41 -1.67
N GLU A 139 13.85 -0.25 -2.40
CA GLU A 139 14.19 -1.05 -3.58
C GLU A 139 13.69 -0.32 -4.82
N HIS A 140 14.58 -0.13 -5.78
CA HIS A 140 14.32 0.54 -7.04
C HIS A 140 14.15 -0.50 -8.15
N TYR A 141 13.22 -0.23 -9.07
CA TYR A 141 13.00 -1.04 -10.26
C TYR A 141 13.08 -0.09 -11.44
N GLU A 142 14.08 -0.32 -12.29
CA GLU A 142 14.24 0.32 -13.60
C GLU A 142 13.43 -0.43 -14.67
#